data_AF-A0A9P8Y2Y5-F1
#
_entry.id   AF-A0A9P8Y2Y5-F1
#
_cell.length_a   1.000
_cell.length_b   1.000
_cell.length_c   1.000
_cell.angle_alpha   90.00
_cell.angle_beta   90.00
_cell.angle_gamma   90.00
#
_symmetry.space_group_name_H-M   'P 1'
#
loop_
_entity.id
_entity.type
_entity.pdbx_description
1 polymer ?
#
loop_
_entity_poly.entity_id
_entity_poly.type
_entity_poly.pdbx_seq_one_letter_code
_entity_poly.pdbx_strand_id
1 'polypeptide(L)'
;MADPATWTKANLPVQSKINTFHSYGVAHEKFMWDARMEPGVLDAFATIWGTDELLASFDSLNVTLPNRTDVPRKGAWEHVDQSPLRRGLHCVQGILNLSPSGPEDGGLVVYPGSHALNEVFFDTQTDSATWNPLDRFLFDKEQLAWFAAHGSTPLKVCADVGDLILWDSRTIHYGAEPTERSSQIRTVIYAAYTPARLASPEQLALKKEVFEKYGGTTHWPHQNIIARETATYLEDGTRDPRDRDAPLELPEMSDKLLKLAGAKAY
;
A
#
# COMPACT_ATOMS: atom_id res chain seq x y z
N MET A 1 -16.45 -13.63 -12.23
CA MET A 1 -15.07 -13.25 -12.62
C MET A 1 -14.55 -14.03 -13.84
N ALA A 2 -15.11 -15.17 -14.24
CA ALA A 2 -14.53 -16.03 -15.29
C ALA A 2 -14.55 -15.46 -16.72
N ASP A 3 -15.36 -14.43 -17.00
CA ASP A 3 -15.44 -13.79 -18.32
C ASP A 3 -14.81 -12.39 -18.28
N PRO A 4 -13.62 -12.17 -18.91
CA PRO A 4 -12.97 -10.87 -18.98
C PRO A 4 -13.82 -9.77 -19.63
N ALA A 5 -14.77 -10.12 -20.50
CA ALA A 5 -15.67 -9.14 -21.12
C ALA A 5 -16.60 -8.46 -20.10
N THR A 6 -16.77 -9.06 -18.91
CA THR A 6 -17.57 -8.51 -17.82
C THR A 6 -16.79 -7.55 -16.92
N TRP A 7 -15.47 -7.44 -17.06
CA TRP A 7 -14.61 -6.63 -16.18
C TRP A 7 -14.68 -5.14 -16.52
N THR A 8 -15.85 -4.56 -16.31
CA THR A 8 -16.13 -3.14 -16.55
C THR A 8 -16.49 -2.44 -15.26
N LYS A 9 -16.32 -1.11 -15.21
CA LYS A 9 -16.72 -0.27 -14.06
C LYS A 9 -18.14 -0.56 -13.57
N ALA A 10 -19.09 -0.82 -14.48
CA ALA A 10 -20.48 -1.10 -14.14
C ALA A 10 -20.65 -2.40 -13.33
N ASN A 11 -19.78 -3.39 -13.53
CA ASN A 11 -19.88 -4.70 -12.90
C ASN A 11 -18.93 -4.88 -11.71
N LEU A 12 -18.02 -3.94 -11.47
CA LEU A 12 -17.04 -4.00 -10.40
C LEU A 12 -17.45 -3.12 -9.21
N PRO A 13 -16.98 -3.42 -7.99
CA PRO A 13 -17.05 -2.45 -6.89
C PRO A 13 -16.22 -1.21 -7.23
N VAL A 14 -16.55 -0.09 -6.60
CA VAL A 14 -15.78 1.15 -6.77
C VAL A 14 -14.34 0.91 -6.32
N GLN A 15 -13.41 1.28 -7.18
CA GLN A 15 -11.97 1.11 -6.97
C GLN A 15 -11.24 2.41 -7.28
N SER A 16 -10.08 2.60 -6.66
CA SER A 16 -9.21 3.73 -6.96
C SER A 16 -8.65 3.66 -8.39
N LYS A 17 -8.04 4.77 -8.83
CA LYS A 17 -7.27 4.84 -10.08
C LYS A 17 -6.11 3.85 -10.15
N ILE A 18 -5.69 3.25 -9.03
CA ILE A 18 -4.58 2.30 -8.96
C ILE A 18 -5.06 0.90 -8.54
N ASN A 19 -6.34 0.59 -8.80
CA ASN A 19 -6.97 -0.72 -8.58
C ASN A 19 -7.03 -1.15 -7.10
N THR A 20 -7.07 -0.18 -6.19
CA THR A 20 -7.18 -0.43 -4.75
C THR A 20 -8.59 -0.24 -4.23
N PHE A 21 -8.99 -1.14 -3.35
CA PHE A 21 -10.23 -1.11 -2.57
C PHE A 21 -9.86 -0.73 -1.14
N HIS A 22 -10.47 0.35 -0.64
CA HIS A 22 -10.19 0.89 0.69
C HIS A 22 -11.46 1.21 1.49
N SER A 23 -12.62 1.16 0.84
CA SER A 23 -13.94 1.30 1.44
C SER A 23 -14.63 -0.07 1.56
N TYR A 24 -15.96 -0.13 1.73
CA TYR A 24 -16.73 -1.36 1.96
C TYR A 24 -16.28 -2.15 3.21
N GLY A 25 -15.61 -1.51 4.17
CA GLY A 25 -15.00 -2.19 5.32
C GLY A 25 -13.86 -3.16 4.98
N VAL A 26 -13.37 -3.16 3.72
CA VAL A 26 -12.44 -4.20 3.23
C VAL A 26 -11.15 -4.23 4.03
N ALA A 27 -10.65 -3.08 4.49
CA ALA A 27 -9.42 -2.98 5.27
C ALA A 27 -9.48 -3.74 6.61
N HIS A 28 -10.66 -4.13 7.08
CA HIS A 28 -10.86 -4.83 8.34
C HIS A 28 -11.59 -6.16 8.20
N GLU A 29 -11.70 -6.72 6.99
CA GLU A 29 -12.18 -8.09 6.80
C GLU A 29 -11.34 -9.10 7.57
N LYS A 30 -11.98 -10.19 8.00
CA LYS A 30 -11.31 -11.27 8.71
C LYS A 30 -10.04 -11.73 8.00
N PHE A 31 -10.10 -11.99 6.70
CA PHE A 31 -8.93 -12.46 5.94
C PHE A 31 -7.79 -11.43 5.89
N MET A 32 -8.09 -10.12 5.94
CA MET A 32 -7.06 -9.06 5.94
C MET A 32 -6.32 -9.04 7.27
N TRP A 33 -7.04 -9.23 8.38
CA TRP A 33 -6.45 -9.31 9.70
C TRP A 33 -5.72 -10.63 9.94
N ASP A 34 -6.29 -11.74 9.51
CA ASP A 34 -5.63 -13.05 9.58
C ASP A 34 -4.28 -12.98 8.85
N ALA A 35 -4.24 -12.48 7.61
CA ALA A 35 -3.01 -12.32 6.84
C ALA A 35 -2.00 -11.35 7.49
N ARG A 36 -2.47 -10.23 8.05
CA ARG A 36 -1.60 -9.27 8.77
C ARG A 36 -1.01 -9.87 10.04
N MET A 37 -1.73 -10.77 10.71
CA MET A 37 -1.31 -11.36 11.98
C MET A 37 -0.50 -12.65 11.83
N GLU A 38 -0.30 -13.13 10.60
CA GLU A 38 0.53 -14.29 10.31
C GLU A 38 1.93 -14.13 10.93
N PRO A 39 2.47 -15.16 11.61
CA PRO A 39 3.77 -15.06 12.29
C PRO A 39 4.89 -14.60 11.36
N GLY A 40 5.01 -15.18 10.16
CA GLY A 40 6.06 -14.81 9.20
C GLY A 40 5.98 -13.35 8.73
N VAL A 41 4.79 -12.75 8.75
CA VAL A 41 4.61 -11.33 8.41
C VAL A 41 5.12 -10.46 9.56
N LEU A 42 4.63 -10.71 10.77
CA LEU A 42 5.02 -9.93 11.94
C LEU A 42 6.50 -10.07 12.27
N ASP A 43 7.05 -11.29 12.16
CA ASP A 43 8.46 -11.56 12.44
C ASP A 43 9.38 -10.79 11.48
N ALA A 44 8.98 -10.64 10.21
CA ALA A 44 9.74 -9.87 9.23
C ALA A 44 9.83 -8.38 9.63
N PHE A 45 8.71 -7.78 10.02
CA PHE A 45 8.69 -6.39 10.47
C PHE A 45 9.33 -6.21 11.86
N ALA A 46 9.13 -7.15 12.78
CA ALA A 46 9.75 -7.11 14.09
C ALA A 46 11.27 -7.18 14.00
N THR A 47 11.80 -7.97 13.07
CA THR A 47 13.24 -8.05 12.77
C THR A 47 13.78 -6.72 12.26
N ILE A 48 13.08 -6.07 11.33
CA ILE A 48 13.47 -4.76 10.78
C ILE A 48 13.50 -3.69 11.87
N TRP A 49 12.50 -3.69 12.75
CA TRP A 49 12.32 -2.63 13.73
C TRP A 49 12.94 -2.91 15.10
N GLY A 50 13.39 -4.14 15.36
CA GLY A 50 13.97 -4.58 16.62
C GLY A 50 12.97 -4.65 17.77
N THR A 51 11.67 -4.83 17.50
CA THR A 51 10.61 -4.97 18.51
C THR A 51 9.39 -5.69 17.95
N ASP A 52 8.69 -6.46 18.78
CA ASP A 52 7.39 -7.07 18.48
C ASP A 52 6.20 -6.14 18.78
N GLU A 53 6.46 -4.99 19.43
CA GLU A 53 5.46 -3.96 19.71
C GLU A 53 5.17 -3.11 18.48
N LEU A 54 4.32 -3.61 17.58
CA LEU A 54 4.06 -3.02 16.26
C LEU A 54 2.67 -2.38 16.12
N LEU A 55 2.54 -1.36 15.29
CA LEU A 55 1.25 -0.89 14.79
C LEU A 55 1.15 -1.25 13.32
N ALA A 56 -0.01 -1.76 12.89
CA ALA A 56 -0.30 -2.13 11.50
C ALA A 56 -0.99 -0.98 10.76
N SER A 57 -0.69 -0.76 9.48
CA SER A 57 -1.47 0.16 8.63
C SER A 57 -2.85 -0.40 8.29
N PHE A 58 -3.86 0.46 8.10
CA PHE A 58 -5.18 0.09 7.59
C PHE A 58 -5.28 0.39 6.11
N ASP A 59 -4.29 -0.05 5.35
CA ASP A 59 -4.25 0.22 3.93
C ASP A 59 -5.20 -0.73 3.17
N SER A 60 -4.96 -0.85 1.87
CA SER A 60 -5.94 -1.28 0.89
C SER A 60 -5.72 -2.73 0.45
N LEU A 61 -6.79 -3.34 -0.07
CA LEU A 61 -6.68 -4.49 -0.96
C LEU A 61 -6.41 -3.99 -2.38
N ASN A 62 -5.52 -4.61 -3.13
CA ASN A 62 -5.39 -4.36 -4.57
C ASN A 62 -5.89 -5.57 -5.34
N VAL A 63 -6.81 -5.36 -6.29
CA VAL A 63 -7.21 -6.38 -7.26
C VAL A 63 -7.04 -5.80 -8.65
N THR A 64 -6.02 -6.26 -9.36
CA THR A 64 -5.75 -5.85 -10.74
C THR A 64 -6.24 -6.92 -11.70
N LEU A 65 -7.23 -6.54 -12.51
CA LEU A 65 -7.79 -7.37 -13.58
C LEU A 65 -7.05 -7.05 -14.89
N PRO A 66 -6.43 -8.04 -15.56
CA PRO A 66 -5.70 -7.78 -16.79
C PRO A 66 -6.65 -7.48 -17.96
N ASN A 67 -6.15 -6.77 -18.98
CA ASN A 67 -6.85 -6.61 -20.25
C ASN A 67 -8.27 -6.01 -20.18
N ARG A 68 -8.55 -5.17 -19.17
CA ARG A 68 -9.79 -4.39 -19.13
C ARG A 68 -9.89 -3.46 -20.33
N THR A 69 -11.03 -3.47 -21.01
CA THR A 69 -11.28 -2.68 -22.22
C THR A 69 -11.90 -1.31 -21.94
N ASP A 70 -12.37 -1.07 -20.72
CA ASP A 70 -13.09 0.14 -20.31
C ASP A 70 -12.19 1.19 -19.64
N VAL A 71 -10.91 0.88 -19.43
CA VAL A 71 -9.92 1.79 -18.84
C VAL A 71 -8.63 1.78 -19.66
N PRO A 72 -7.97 2.94 -19.86
CA PRO A 72 -6.69 2.97 -20.55
C PRO A 72 -5.60 2.32 -19.70
N ARG A 73 -4.64 1.67 -20.37
CA ARG A 73 -3.40 1.20 -19.74
C ARG A 73 -2.62 2.39 -19.18
N LYS A 74 -2.11 2.23 -17.96
CA LYS A 74 -1.31 3.27 -17.27
C LYS A 74 0.17 3.04 -17.57
N GLY A 75 0.89 4.14 -17.76
CA GLY A 75 2.34 4.13 -17.83
C GLY A 75 2.97 3.94 -16.46
N ALA A 76 4.31 3.94 -16.44
CA ALA A 76 5.05 4.04 -15.20
C ALA A 76 4.76 5.38 -14.50
N TRP A 77 4.85 5.36 -13.18
CA TRP A 77 4.55 6.48 -12.30
C TRP A 77 5.47 6.38 -11.09
N GLU A 78 6.76 6.37 -11.39
CA GLU A 78 7.87 6.21 -10.47
C GLU A 78 7.78 7.24 -9.35
N HIS A 79 7.69 6.75 -8.11
CA HIS A 79 7.63 7.61 -6.94
C HIS A 79 8.30 6.97 -5.73
N VAL A 80 8.51 7.82 -4.72
CA VAL A 80 8.79 7.42 -3.34
C VAL A 80 7.68 7.95 -2.45
N ASP A 81 7.42 7.28 -1.34
CA ASP A 81 6.39 7.68 -0.37
C ASP A 81 6.98 8.10 0.99
N GLN A 82 8.20 8.61 0.97
CA GLN A 82 8.79 9.30 2.10
C GLN A 82 9.21 10.69 1.65
N SER A 83 8.67 11.71 2.32
CA SER A 83 9.01 13.11 2.04
C SER A 83 10.53 13.33 2.11
N PRO A 84 11.12 14.15 1.21
CA PRO A 84 12.53 14.51 1.28
C PRO A 84 12.91 15.29 2.55
N LEU A 85 11.92 15.78 3.32
CA LEU A 85 12.14 16.35 4.64
C LEU A 85 12.54 15.31 5.69
N ARG A 86 12.36 14.01 5.42
CA ARG A 86 12.70 12.90 6.32
C ARG A 86 13.97 12.19 5.83
N ARG A 87 15.04 12.25 6.63
CA ARG A 87 16.30 11.56 6.39
C ARG A 87 16.36 10.22 7.12
N GLY A 88 17.02 9.24 6.53
CA GLY A 88 17.05 7.86 7.02
C GLY A 88 15.76 7.09 6.76
N LEU A 89 15.68 5.88 7.30
CA LEU A 89 14.51 5.01 7.20
C LEU A 89 13.42 5.45 8.20
N HIS A 90 12.22 5.78 7.70
CA HIS A 90 11.05 6.08 8.56
C HIS A 90 9.86 5.15 8.30
N CYS A 91 9.80 4.53 7.11
CA CYS A 91 8.75 3.58 6.77
C CYS A 91 9.30 2.46 5.88
N VAL A 92 8.90 1.24 6.22
CA VAL A 92 9.00 0.08 5.33
C VAL A 92 7.59 -0.29 4.90
N GLN A 93 7.36 -0.25 3.59
CA GLN A 93 6.12 -0.70 3.00
C GLN A 93 6.18 -2.20 2.71
N GLY A 94 5.01 -2.81 2.60
CA GLY A 94 4.90 -4.22 2.28
C GLY A 94 3.64 -4.56 1.49
N ILE A 95 3.76 -5.61 0.69
CA ILE A 95 2.64 -6.30 0.05
C ILE A 95 2.69 -7.80 0.34
N LEU A 96 1.55 -8.36 0.71
CA LEU A 96 1.37 -9.81 0.83
C LEU A 96 0.67 -10.30 -0.43
N ASN A 97 1.28 -11.28 -1.10
CA ASN A 97 0.74 -11.81 -2.34
C ASN A 97 -0.35 -12.87 -2.07
N LEU A 98 -1.56 -12.62 -2.55
CA LEU A 98 -2.66 -13.59 -2.54
C LEU A 98 -2.85 -14.28 -3.92
N SER A 99 -2.01 -13.93 -4.88
CA SER A 99 -1.96 -14.47 -6.23
C SER A 99 -0.50 -14.46 -6.71
N PRO A 100 -0.10 -15.31 -7.66
CA PRO A 100 1.20 -15.17 -8.29
C PRO A 100 1.31 -13.83 -9.04
N SER A 101 2.53 -13.35 -9.21
CA SER A 101 2.87 -12.18 -10.01
C SER A 101 4.13 -12.51 -10.81
N GLY A 102 3.96 -12.82 -12.08
CA GLY A 102 5.05 -13.09 -13.01
C GLY A 102 5.59 -11.83 -13.71
N PRO A 103 6.45 -12.03 -14.73
CA PRO A 103 7.05 -10.94 -15.51
C PRO A 103 6.04 -10.15 -16.35
N GLU A 104 4.98 -10.82 -16.81
CA GLU A 104 3.94 -10.22 -17.65
C GLU A 104 2.75 -9.68 -16.85
N ASP A 105 2.64 -10.07 -15.59
CA ASP A 105 1.52 -9.71 -14.75
C ASP A 105 1.71 -8.31 -14.16
N GLY A 106 0.60 -7.73 -13.68
CA GLY A 106 0.70 -6.52 -12.88
C GLY A 106 1.54 -6.76 -11.63
N GLY A 107 2.01 -5.71 -10.97
CA GLY A 107 2.66 -5.84 -9.67
C GLY A 107 3.70 -4.79 -9.39
N LEU A 108 4.56 -5.05 -8.42
CA LEU A 108 5.53 -4.07 -7.95
C LEU A 108 6.74 -4.01 -8.91
N VAL A 109 7.06 -2.80 -9.37
CA VAL A 109 8.37 -2.48 -9.92
C VAL A 109 9.10 -1.61 -8.91
N VAL A 110 10.36 -1.92 -8.66
CA VAL A 110 11.26 -1.16 -7.78
C VAL A 110 12.53 -0.78 -8.53
N TYR A 111 13.26 0.21 -8.04
CA TYR A 111 14.60 0.54 -8.49
C TYR A 111 15.58 0.15 -7.38
N PRO A 112 16.18 -1.05 -7.44
CA PRO A 112 17.06 -1.54 -6.38
C PRO A 112 18.21 -0.57 -6.11
N GLY A 113 18.48 -0.30 -4.83
CA GLY A 113 19.54 0.62 -4.39
C GLY A 113 19.18 2.11 -4.42
N SER A 114 18.06 2.52 -5.04
CA SER A 114 17.66 3.94 -5.10
C SER A 114 17.48 4.60 -3.73
N HIS A 115 17.03 3.86 -2.71
CA HIS A 115 16.90 4.39 -1.33
C HIS A 115 18.25 4.85 -0.74
N ALA A 116 19.36 4.21 -1.11
CA ALA A 116 20.69 4.59 -0.66
C ALA A 116 21.21 5.85 -1.35
N LEU A 117 20.68 6.17 -2.54
CA LEU A 117 20.98 7.37 -3.30
C LEU A 117 20.01 8.53 -3.01
N ASN A 118 18.92 8.26 -2.28
CA ASN A 118 17.79 9.17 -2.09
C ASN A 118 18.22 10.54 -1.53
N GLU A 119 19.03 10.55 -0.47
CA GLU A 119 19.44 11.81 0.16
C GLU A 119 20.36 12.62 -0.76
N VAL A 120 21.35 11.97 -1.39
CA VAL A 120 22.27 12.62 -2.34
C VAL A 120 21.50 13.17 -3.55
N PHE A 121 20.51 12.42 -4.05
CA PHE A 121 19.66 12.88 -5.13
C PHE A 121 18.92 14.16 -4.73
N PHE A 122 18.20 14.16 -3.61
CA PHE A 122 17.46 15.34 -3.20
C PHE A 122 18.39 16.53 -2.94
N ASP A 123 19.54 16.31 -2.30
CA ASP A 123 20.49 17.38 -1.94
C ASP A 123 21.17 18.02 -3.16
N THR A 124 21.30 17.28 -4.26
CA THR A 124 22.11 17.73 -5.42
C THR A 124 21.31 17.93 -6.71
N GLN A 125 20.16 17.28 -6.84
CA GLN A 125 19.34 17.28 -8.06
C GLN A 125 17.99 17.98 -7.88
N THR A 126 17.66 18.45 -6.67
CA THR A 126 16.42 19.18 -6.40
C THR A 126 16.68 20.46 -5.61
N ASP A 127 15.71 21.36 -5.59
CA ASP A 127 15.74 22.55 -4.74
C ASP A 127 14.98 22.27 -3.44
N SER A 128 15.67 22.36 -2.31
CA SER A 128 15.08 22.17 -0.97
C SER A 128 13.91 23.13 -0.66
N ALA A 129 13.85 24.30 -1.31
CA ALA A 129 12.73 25.22 -1.17
C ALA A 129 11.41 24.67 -1.75
N THR A 130 11.48 23.65 -2.61
CA THR A 130 10.32 22.99 -3.22
C THR A 130 9.81 21.79 -2.43
N TRP A 131 10.56 21.36 -1.40
CA TRP A 131 10.19 20.22 -0.59
C TRP A 131 8.96 20.51 0.25
N ASN A 132 8.13 19.49 0.41
CA ASN A 132 6.88 19.59 1.12
C ASN A 132 6.65 18.31 1.96
N PRO A 133 5.79 18.37 2.99
CA PRO A 133 5.58 17.25 3.89
C PRO A 133 4.76 16.10 3.29
N LEU A 134 4.29 16.21 2.05
CA LEU A 134 3.60 15.09 1.40
C LEU A 134 4.58 13.93 1.27
N ASP A 135 4.17 12.78 1.80
CA ASP A 135 4.86 11.52 1.66
C ASP A 135 4.62 10.94 0.26
N ARG A 136 4.98 11.72 -0.76
CA ARG A 136 4.97 11.35 -2.17
C ARG A 136 5.84 12.30 -2.99
N PHE A 137 6.79 11.76 -3.74
CA PHE A 137 7.56 12.49 -4.76
C PHE A 137 7.58 11.69 -6.06
N LEU A 138 7.12 12.28 -7.16
CA LEU A 138 7.11 11.69 -8.50
C LEU A 138 8.38 12.10 -9.25
N PHE A 139 9.00 11.14 -9.94
CA PHE A 139 10.21 11.40 -10.71
C PHE A 139 9.90 11.67 -12.18
N ASP A 140 10.57 12.66 -12.75
CA ASP A 140 10.59 12.87 -14.20
C ASP A 140 11.69 12.04 -14.89
N LYS A 141 11.78 12.14 -16.22
CA LYS A 141 12.71 11.32 -17.02
C LYS A 141 14.16 11.66 -16.74
N GLU A 142 14.47 12.94 -16.58
CA GLU A 142 15.81 13.46 -16.31
C GLU A 142 16.31 12.98 -14.95
N GLN A 143 15.44 13.04 -13.93
CA GLN A 143 15.72 12.54 -12.60
C GLN A 143 15.92 11.02 -12.59
N LEU A 144 15.07 10.26 -13.29
CA LEU A 144 15.25 8.81 -13.43
C LEU A 144 16.56 8.45 -14.17
N ALA A 145 16.97 9.25 -15.16
CA ALA A 145 18.24 9.07 -15.84
C ALA A 145 19.44 9.26 -14.90
N TRP A 146 19.34 10.16 -13.91
CA TRP A 146 20.34 10.29 -12.85
C TRP A 146 20.47 8.98 -12.04
N PHE A 147 19.36 8.38 -11.59
CA PHE A 147 19.42 7.10 -10.87
C PHE A 147 19.99 5.97 -11.74
N ALA A 148 19.63 5.91 -13.01
CA ALA A 148 20.16 4.93 -13.95
C ALA A 148 21.68 5.08 -14.14
N ALA A 149 22.19 6.32 -14.25
CA ALA A 149 23.62 6.61 -14.32
C ALA A 149 24.38 6.21 -13.04
N HIS A 150 23.68 6.10 -11.91
CA HIS A 150 24.21 5.63 -10.63
C HIS A 150 23.87 4.16 -10.35
N GLY A 151 23.53 3.39 -11.39
CA GLY A 151 23.35 1.93 -11.32
C GLY A 151 21.99 1.45 -10.80
N SER A 152 21.01 2.35 -10.66
CA SER A 152 19.68 2.04 -10.15
C SER A 152 18.65 2.06 -11.28
N THR A 153 18.23 0.87 -11.73
CA THR A 153 17.31 0.66 -12.87
C THR A 153 16.05 -0.11 -12.43
N PRO A 154 14.93 -0.03 -13.18
CA PRO A 154 13.70 -0.70 -12.79
C PRO A 154 13.82 -2.23 -12.83
N LEU A 155 13.25 -2.88 -11.81
CA LEU A 155 13.14 -4.32 -11.66
C LEU A 155 11.68 -4.69 -11.36
N LYS A 156 11.05 -5.48 -12.24
CA LYS A 156 9.75 -6.09 -11.97
C LYS A 156 9.93 -7.23 -10.97
N VAL A 157 9.36 -7.06 -9.77
CA VAL A 157 9.38 -8.10 -8.75
C VAL A 157 8.38 -9.18 -9.14
N CYS A 158 8.87 -10.42 -9.21
CA CYS A 158 8.04 -11.61 -9.36
C CYS A 158 7.93 -12.32 -8.01
N ALA A 159 6.76 -12.86 -7.71
CA ALA A 159 6.47 -13.47 -6.42
C ALA A 159 5.31 -14.46 -6.50
N ASP A 160 5.34 -15.46 -5.63
CA ASP A 160 4.33 -16.51 -5.52
C ASP A 160 3.27 -16.16 -4.46
N VAL A 161 2.24 -17.00 -4.37
CA VAL A 161 1.21 -16.88 -3.35
C VAL A 161 1.83 -17.09 -1.96
N GLY A 162 1.55 -16.18 -1.03
CA GLY A 162 2.08 -16.20 0.34
C GLY A 162 3.37 -15.41 0.53
N ASP A 163 4.03 -14.98 -0.55
CA ASP A 163 5.22 -14.15 -0.44
C ASP A 163 4.89 -12.77 0.17
N LEU A 164 5.76 -12.34 1.09
CA LEU A 164 5.80 -10.97 1.60
C LEU A 164 6.93 -10.22 0.92
N ILE A 165 6.61 -9.14 0.22
CA ILE A 165 7.59 -8.24 -0.40
C ILE A 165 7.67 -6.97 0.43
N LEU A 166 8.87 -6.59 0.87
CA LEU A 166 9.13 -5.40 1.67
C LEU A 166 10.09 -4.45 0.96
N TRP A 167 9.87 -3.14 1.10
CA TRP A 167 10.81 -2.13 0.62
C TRP A 167 10.81 -0.89 1.51
N ASP A 168 11.97 -0.24 1.58
CA ASP A 168 12.12 1.09 2.19
C ASP A 168 11.30 2.11 1.39
N SER A 169 10.48 2.95 2.03
CA SER A 169 9.64 3.95 1.37
C SER A 169 10.41 4.98 0.52
N ARG A 170 11.73 5.08 0.69
CA ARG A 170 12.64 5.88 -0.15
C ARG A 170 13.06 5.17 -1.44
N THR A 171 12.72 3.90 -1.62
CA THR A 171 12.98 3.15 -2.85
C THR A 171 12.00 3.60 -3.92
N ILE A 172 12.50 4.02 -5.08
CA ILE A 172 11.64 4.37 -6.22
C ILE A 172 10.87 3.12 -6.62
N HIS A 173 9.55 3.25 -6.70
CA HIS A 173 8.68 2.14 -7.04
C HIS A 173 7.40 2.61 -7.73
N TYR A 174 6.67 1.66 -8.30
CA TYR A 174 5.33 1.86 -8.81
C TYR A 174 4.60 0.52 -9.01
N GLY A 175 3.27 0.58 -9.09
CA GLY A 175 2.45 -0.54 -9.54
C GLY A 175 2.41 -0.61 -11.06
N ALA A 176 3.01 -1.64 -11.65
CA ALA A 176 2.94 -1.95 -13.06
C ALA A 176 1.59 -2.56 -13.45
N GLU A 177 1.08 -2.14 -14.60
CA GLU A 177 -0.05 -2.78 -15.26
C GLU A 177 0.38 -4.10 -15.93
N PRO A 178 -0.47 -5.13 -15.95
CA PRO A 178 -0.21 -6.36 -16.69
C PRO A 178 -0.05 -6.08 -18.19
N THR A 179 0.83 -6.83 -18.86
CA THR A 179 0.94 -6.80 -20.33
C THR A 179 -0.29 -7.44 -20.98
N GLU A 180 -0.42 -7.33 -22.30
CA GLU A 180 -1.52 -7.96 -23.05
C GLU A 180 -1.52 -9.48 -22.96
N ARG A 181 -0.37 -10.08 -22.63
CA ARG A 181 -0.18 -11.52 -22.53
C ARG A 181 -0.64 -12.10 -21.20
N SER A 182 -0.84 -11.27 -20.18
CA SER A 182 -1.26 -11.74 -18.86
C SER A 182 -2.75 -12.08 -18.82
N SER A 183 -3.06 -13.20 -18.18
CA SER A 183 -4.42 -13.58 -17.77
C SER A 183 -4.58 -13.62 -16.24
N GLN A 184 -3.55 -13.18 -15.50
CA GLN A 184 -3.50 -13.26 -14.05
C GLN A 184 -4.29 -12.13 -13.41
N ILE A 185 -5.32 -12.49 -12.63
CA ILE A 185 -5.92 -11.55 -11.68
C ILE A 185 -4.96 -11.43 -10.51
N ARG A 186 -4.34 -10.26 -10.37
CA ARG A 186 -3.42 -10.02 -9.26
C ARG A 186 -4.20 -9.55 -8.04
N THR A 187 -3.96 -10.18 -6.91
CA THR A 187 -4.55 -9.80 -5.62
C THR A 187 -3.45 -9.70 -4.57
N VAL A 188 -3.34 -8.53 -3.92
CA VAL A 188 -2.39 -8.32 -2.82
C VAL A 188 -2.99 -7.49 -1.70
N ILE A 189 -2.48 -7.68 -0.49
CA ILE A 189 -2.78 -6.86 0.68
C ILE A 189 -1.63 -5.90 0.89
N TYR A 190 -1.89 -4.59 0.94
CA TYR A 190 -0.91 -3.64 1.45
C TYR A 190 -0.85 -3.72 2.98
N ALA A 191 0.36 -3.92 3.52
CA ALA A 191 0.60 -3.97 4.94
C ALA A 191 1.96 -3.37 5.27
N ALA A 192 1.96 -2.41 6.18
CA ALA A 192 3.16 -1.81 6.73
C ALA A 192 3.03 -1.79 8.24
N TYR A 193 4.18 -1.86 8.91
CA TYR A 193 4.24 -1.85 10.36
C TYR A 193 5.33 -0.91 10.83
N THR A 194 5.12 -0.33 12.01
CA THR A 194 6.11 0.51 12.69
C THR A 194 5.97 0.34 14.20
N PRO A 195 7.05 0.54 14.99
CA PRO A 195 6.98 0.43 16.44
C PRO A 195 5.89 1.30 17.05
N ALA A 196 5.15 0.74 18.00
CA ALA A 196 4.09 1.47 18.72
C ALA A 196 4.62 2.71 19.44
N ARG A 197 5.85 2.64 19.98
CA ARG A 197 6.54 3.74 20.65
C ARG A 197 6.80 4.98 19.76
N LEU A 198 6.66 4.87 18.44
CA LEU A 198 6.80 6.01 17.52
C LEU A 198 5.50 6.82 17.37
N ALA A 199 4.35 6.26 17.75
CA ALA A 199 3.07 6.95 17.62
C ALA A 199 2.88 7.94 18.77
N SER A 200 2.43 9.15 18.44
CA SER A 200 1.97 10.09 19.47
C SER A 200 0.62 9.66 20.04
N PRO A 201 0.24 10.10 21.25
CA PRO A 201 -1.08 9.84 21.81
C PRO A 201 -2.24 10.27 20.89
N GLU A 202 -2.07 11.39 20.18
CA GLU A 202 -3.05 11.92 19.23
C GLU A 202 -3.20 11.01 18.01
N GLN A 203 -2.08 10.50 17.47
CA GLN A 203 -2.11 9.55 16.36
C GLN A 203 -2.73 8.21 16.77
N LEU A 204 -2.46 7.72 17.99
CA LEU A 204 -3.10 6.52 18.53
C LEU A 204 -4.61 6.71 18.71
N ALA A 205 -5.05 7.87 19.22
CA ALA A 205 -6.47 8.18 19.36
C ALA A 205 -7.18 8.22 18.00
N LEU A 206 -6.59 8.90 17.01
CA LEU A 206 -7.11 8.93 15.64
C LEU A 206 -7.17 7.53 15.03
N LYS A 207 -6.09 6.75 15.19
CA LYS A 207 -6.03 5.37 14.68
C LYS A 207 -7.13 4.50 15.27
N LYS A 208 -7.35 4.60 16.58
CA LYS A 208 -8.42 3.89 17.29
C LYS A 208 -9.80 4.29 16.76
N GLU A 209 -10.05 5.58 16.57
CA GLU A 209 -11.32 6.06 16.01
C GLU A 209 -11.57 5.49 14.60
N VAL A 210 -10.55 5.49 13.74
CA VAL A 210 -10.65 4.92 12.39
C VAL A 210 -10.93 3.42 12.45
N PHE A 211 -10.26 2.69 13.33
CA PHE A 211 -10.46 1.26 13.54
C PHE A 211 -11.89 0.94 14.00
N GLU A 212 -12.43 1.68 14.97
CA GLU A 212 -13.78 1.49 15.50
C GLU A 212 -14.88 1.73 14.45
N LYS A 213 -14.57 2.48 13.39
CA LYS A 213 -15.44 2.74 12.24
C LYS A 213 -15.15 1.87 11.02
N TYR A 214 -14.23 0.92 11.14
CA TYR A 214 -13.75 0.07 10.03
C TYR A 214 -13.22 0.88 8.83
N GLY A 215 -12.58 2.03 9.09
CA GLY A 215 -12.03 2.90 8.05
C GLY A 215 -10.61 2.57 7.62
N GLY A 216 -10.27 2.91 6.37
CA GLY A 216 -8.89 2.80 5.88
C GLY A 216 -8.01 3.99 6.31
N THR A 217 -6.70 3.79 6.28
CA THR A 217 -5.67 4.84 6.47
C THR A 217 -4.71 4.90 5.29
N THR A 218 -3.67 5.75 5.39
CA THR A 218 -2.47 5.63 4.56
C THR A 218 -1.65 4.39 4.95
N HIS A 219 -0.55 4.14 4.24
CA HIS A 219 0.40 3.09 4.57
C HIS A 219 1.17 3.37 5.87
N TRP A 220 1.14 4.57 6.44
CA TRP A 220 1.86 4.88 7.67
C TRP A 220 1.07 4.44 8.92
N PRO A 221 1.64 3.58 9.80
CA PRO A 221 0.89 3.07 10.95
C PRO A 221 0.89 3.98 12.19
N HIS A 222 1.88 4.85 12.35
CA HIS A 222 2.14 5.63 13.59
C HIS A 222 2.07 7.16 13.41
N GLN A 223 2.15 7.65 12.17
CA GLN A 223 2.10 9.08 11.83
C GLN A 223 1.46 9.24 10.45
N ASN A 224 1.19 10.48 10.02
CA ASN A 224 0.58 10.77 8.72
C ASN A 224 -0.69 9.92 8.45
N ILE A 225 -1.45 9.65 9.51
CA ILE A 225 -2.70 8.90 9.44
C ILE A 225 -3.74 9.83 8.84
N ILE A 226 -4.14 9.54 7.62
CA ILE A 226 -5.27 10.19 6.95
C ILE A 226 -6.39 9.17 6.89
N ALA A 227 -7.47 9.43 7.64
CA ALA A 227 -8.67 8.62 7.60
C ALA A 227 -9.30 8.71 6.20
N ARG A 228 -9.60 7.56 5.61
CA ARG A 228 -10.37 7.49 4.36
C ARG A 228 -11.86 7.45 4.68
N GLU A 229 -12.67 7.93 3.74
CA GLU A 229 -14.12 7.81 3.84
C GLU A 229 -14.52 6.33 3.94
N THR A 230 -15.40 6.01 4.89
CA THR A 230 -15.91 4.65 5.09
C THR A 230 -17.02 4.33 4.10
N ALA A 231 -17.81 5.33 3.73
CA ALA A 231 -18.88 5.21 2.74
C ALA A 231 -18.31 5.21 1.33
N THR A 232 -18.92 4.39 0.46
CA THR A 232 -18.56 4.33 -0.96
C THR A 232 -19.63 5.00 -1.80
N TYR A 233 -19.20 5.89 -2.69
CA TYR A 233 -20.09 6.61 -3.61
C TYR A 233 -19.83 6.23 -5.07
N LEU A 234 -20.91 6.14 -5.85
CA LEU A 234 -20.87 5.98 -7.30
C LEU A 234 -20.53 7.33 -7.99
N GLU A 235 -20.27 7.30 -9.29
CA GLU A 235 -19.93 8.51 -10.07
C GLU A 235 -21.06 9.56 -10.08
N ASP A 236 -22.31 9.14 -9.85
CA ASP A 236 -23.48 10.04 -9.72
C ASP A 236 -23.65 10.64 -8.31
N GLY A 237 -22.74 10.32 -7.37
CA GLY A 237 -22.76 10.80 -5.99
C GLY A 237 -23.71 10.04 -5.07
N THR A 238 -24.44 9.04 -5.56
CA THR A 238 -25.24 8.15 -4.70
C THR A 238 -24.34 7.16 -3.97
N ARG A 239 -24.74 6.77 -2.75
CA ARG A 239 -24.04 5.71 -2.03
C ARG A 239 -24.22 4.40 -2.80
N ASP A 240 -23.12 3.69 -3.05
CA ASP A 240 -23.19 2.39 -3.74
C ASP A 240 -24.12 1.46 -2.96
N PRO A 241 -25.16 0.86 -3.57
CA PRO A 241 -26.09 -0.03 -2.87
C PRO A 241 -25.42 -1.31 -2.35
N ARG A 242 -24.19 -1.61 -2.80
CA ARG A 242 -23.35 -2.71 -2.32
C ARG A 242 -22.43 -2.29 -1.15
N ASP A 243 -22.44 -1.00 -0.79
CA ASP A 243 -21.64 -0.47 0.30
C ASP A 243 -22.09 -0.98 1.67
N ARG A 244 -21.18 -0.93 2.64
CA ARG A 244 -21.31 -1.62 3.92
C ARG A 244 -20.62 -0.81 5.00
N ASP A 245 -21.24 -0.71 6.16
CA ASP A 245 -20.68 0.01 7.32
C ASP A 245 -19.68 -0.84 8.15
N ALA A 246 -19.57 -2.15 7.85
CA ALA A 246 -18.72 -3.08 8.58
C ALA A 246 -18.24 -4.24 7.69
N PRO A 247 -17.16 -4.97 8.08
CA PRO A 247 -16.70 -6.23 7.49
C PRO A 247 -17.81 -7.25 7.24
N LEU A 248 -17.65 -8.12 6.24
CA LEU A 248 -18.64 -9.16 5.93
C LEU A 248 -18.43 -10.31 6.90
N GLU A 249 -17.16 -10.64 7.07
CA GLU A 249 -16.70 -11.53 8.12
C GLU A 249 -15.86 -10.70 9.09
N LEU A 250 -16.41 -10.52 10.30
CA LEU A 250 -15.70 -9.81 11.34
C LEU A 250 -14.45 -10.61 11.77
N PRO A 251 -13.31 -9.94 11.97
CA PRO A 251 -12.13 -10.58 12.54
C PRO A 251 -12.39 -10.93 14.01
N GLU A 252 -11.62 -11.88 14.52
CA GLU A 252 -11.56 -12.09 15.96
C GLU A 252 -10.84 -10.90 16.60
N MET A 253 -11.53 -10.18 17.48
CA MET A 253 -10.98 -9.02 18.22
C MET A 253 -10.06 -9.48 19.36
N SER A 254 -9.03 -10.24 19.00
CA SER A 254 -8.02 -10.74 19.94
C SER A 254 -7.18 -9.59 20.50
N ASP A 255 -6.55 -9.83 21.64
CA ASP A 255 -5.61 -8.90 22.25
C ASP A 255 -4.50 -8.46 21.28
N LYS A 256 -4.01 -9.40 20.46
CA LYS A 256 -2.97 -9.14 19.45
C LYS A 256 -3.48 -8.16 18.39
N LEU A 257 -4.68 -8.39 17.85
CA LEU A 257 -5.31 -7.51 16.87
C LEU A 257 -5.51 -6.11 17.44
N LEU A 258 -6.07 -6.01 18.64
CA LEU A 258 -6.36 -4.72 19.28
C LEU A 258 -5.08 -3.92 19.53
N LYS A 259 -3.96 -4.58 19.88
CA LYS A 259 -2.64 -3.94 20.00
C LYS A 259 -2.10 -3.46 18.65
N LEU A 260 -2.11 -4.31 17.62
CA LEU A 260 -1.71 -3.94 16.26
C LEU A 260 -2.54 -2.79 15.67
N ALA A 261 -3.83 -2.74 16.00
CA ALA A 261 -4.74 -1.68 15.61
C ALA A 261 -4.53 -0.38 16.39
N GLY A 262 -3.75 -0.37 17.47
CA GLY A 262 -3.64 0.78 18.38
C GLY A 262 -4.90 1.02 19.21
N ALA A 263 -5.83 0.06 19.26
CA ALA A 263 -7.04 0.11 20.09
C ALA A 263 -6.78 -0.35 21.53
N LYS A 264 -5.67 -1.06 21.77
CA LYS A 264 -5.16 -1.49 23.07
C LYS A 264 -3.67 -1.14 23.16
N ALA A 265 -3.21 -0.72 24.34
CA ALA A 265 -1.79 -0.47 24.59
C ALA A 265 -0.98 -1.77 24.63
N TYR A 266 0.32 -1.67 24.32
CA TYR A 266 1.27 -2.77 24.44
C TYR A 266 1.57 -3.12 25.89
#